data_AF-A0A8E0IDE2-F1
#
_entry.id   AF-A0A8E0IDE2-F1
#
_cell.length_a   1.000
_cell.length_b   1.000
_cell.length_c   1.000
_cell.angle_alpha   90.00
_cell.angle_beta   90.00
_cell.angle_gamma   90.00
#
_symmetry.space_group_name_H-M   'P 1'
#
loop_
_entity.id
_entity.type
_entity.pdbx_description
1 polymer ?
#
loop_
_entity_poly.entity_id
_entity_poly.type
_entity_poly.pdbx_seq_one_letter_code
_entity_poly.pdbx_strand_id
1 'polypeptide(L)' 'VDLKLNEEDILNWLQKGAQPSDTVRNLLGSKGIMQKYHEARFAKK' A
#
# COMPACT_ATOMS: atom_id res chain seq x y z
N VAL A 1 11.97 -16.75 -6.28
CA VAL A 1 10.79 -15.98 -6.70
C VAL A 1 11.08 -14.53 -6.38
N ASP A 2 11.34 -13.71 -7.41
CA ASP A 2 11.65 -12.29 -7.23
C ASP A 2 10.33 -11.52 -7.21
N LEU A 3 9.95 -10.99 -6.04
CA LEU A 3 8.72 -10.23 -5.85
C LEU A 3 8.95 -8.79 -6.30
N LYS A 4 8.68 -8.51 -7.58
CA LYS A 4 8.63 -7.14 -8.11
C LYS A 4 7.37 -6.44 -7.61
N LEU A 5 7.49 -5.66 -6.53
CA LEU A 5 6.42 -4.83 -6.00
C LEU A 5 6.50 -3.45 -6.64
N ASN A 6 5.57 -3.13 -7.53
CA ASN A 6 5.42 -1.78 -8.08
C ASN A 6 4.63 -0.92 -7.08
N GLU A 7 5.32 -0.05 -6.36
CA GLU A 7 4.69 0.80 -5.34
C GLU A 7 3.58 1.69 -5.92
N GLU A 8 3.77 2.19 -7.16
CA GLU A 8 2.82 3.07 -7.85
C GLU A 8 1.47 2.39 -8.13
N ASP A 9 1.51 1.16 -8.67
CA ASP A 9 0.31 0.37 -8.96
C ASP A 9 -0.45 0.01 -7.68
N ILE A 10 0.29 -0.36 -6.63
CA ILE A 10 -0.27 -0.71 -5.33
C ILE A 10 -0.96 0.50 -4.71
N LEU A 11 -0.31 1.66 -4.71
CA LEU A 11 -0.90 2.91 -4.21
C LEU A 11 -2.16 3.29 -4.99
N ASN A 12 -2.15 3.14 -6.32
CA ASN A 12 -3.32 3.39 -7.16
C ASN A 12 -4.50 2.47 -6.79
N TRP A 13 -4.26 1.18 -6.55
CA TRP A 13 -5.29 0.24 -6.10
C TRP A 13 -5.82 0.57 -4.72
N LEU A 14 -4.93 0.89 -3.76
CA LEU A 14 -5.34 1.28 -2.41
C LEU A 14 -6.20 2.56 -2.43
N GLN A 15 -5.84 3.55 -3.25
CA GLN A 15 -6.63 4.77 -3.44
C GLN A 15 -8.00 4.51 -4.07
N LYS A 16 -8.11 3.53 -4.96
CA LYS A 16 -9.37 3.08 -5.56
C LYS A 16 -10.24 2.24 -4.60
N GLY A 17 -9.75 1.90 -3.41
CA GLY A 17 -10.50 1.14 -2.40
C GLY A 17 -10.19 -0.35 -2.38
N ALA A 18 -9.07 -0.79 -2.96
CA ALA A 18 -8.64 -2.19 -2.86
C ALA A 18 -8.41 -2.59 -1.39
N GLN A 19 -8.94 -3.76 -1.01
CA GLN A 19 -8.68 -4.34 0.30
C GLN A 19 -7.59 -5.41 0.21
N PRO A 20 -6.42 -5.20 0.82
CA PRO A 20 -5.39 -6.22 0.88
C PRO A 20 -5.79 -7.32 1.87
N SER A 21 -5.45 -8.57 1.54
CA SER A 21 -5.53 -9.72 2.46
C SER A 21 -4.54 -9.57 3.62
N ASP A 22 -4.70 -10.34 4.70
CA ASP A 22 -3.91 -10.15 5.93
C ASP A 22 -2.39 -10.31 5.72
N THR A 23 -1.98 -11.33 4.96
CA THR A 23 -0.57 -11.54 4.60
C THR A 23 -0.03 -10.39 3.72
N VAL A 24 -0.85 -9.90 2.79
CA VAL A 24 -0.48 -8.78 1.90
C VAL A 24 -0.36 -7.48 2.69
N ARG A 25 -1.26 -7.23 3.66
CA ARG A 25 -1.19 -6.06 4.53
C ARG A 25 0.11 -6.05 5.34
N ASN A 26 0.53 -7.20 5.88
CA ASN A 26 1.80 -7.32 6.58
C ASN A 26 3.00 -7.08 5.66
N LEU A 27 2.94 -7.55 4.40
CA LEU A 27 3.97 -7.31 3.40
C LEU A 27 4.06 -5.84 2.97
N LEU A 28 2.91 -5.18 2.75
CA LEU A 28 2.85 -3.75 2.41
C LEU A 28 3.27 -2.85 3.58
N GLY A 29 2.95 -3.29 4.81
CA GLY A 29 3.39 -2.65 6.04
C GLY A 29 4.91 -2.75 6.23
N SER A 30 5.50 -3.94 6.04
CA SER A 30 6.95 -4.13 6.17
C SER A 30 7.75 -3.36 5.12
N LYS A 31 7.14 -3.07 3.96
CA LYS A 31 7.71 -2.22 2.91
C LYS A 31 7.43 -0.72 3.10
N GLY A 32 6.66 -0.32 4.11
CA GLY A 32 6.32 1.09 4.36
C GLY A 32 5.30 1.71 3.38
N ILE A 33 4.77 0.93 2.43
CA ILE A 33 3.77 1.40 1.46
C ILE A 33 2.48 1.80 2.17
N MET A 34 2.09 1.06 3.20
CA MET A 34 0.87 1.32 3.96
C MET A 34 0.95 2.62 4.77
N GLN A 35 2.15 2.98 5.23
CA GLN A 35 2.42 4.27 5.87
C GLN A 35 2.33 5.41 4.84
N LYS A 36 2.99 5.28 3.68
CA LYS A 36 2.87 6.26 2.58
C LYS A 36 1.42 6.48 2.16
N TYR A 37 0.62 5.41 2.06
CA TYR A 37 -0.81 5.49 1.77
C TYR A 37 -1.58 6.26 2.85
N HIS A 38 -1.30 5.98 4.13
CA HIS A 38 -1.91 6.68 5.25
C HIS A 38 -1.54 8.17 5.23
N GLU A 39 -0.25 8.51 5.11
CA GLU A 39 0.22 9.89 4.98
C GLU A 39 -0.45 10.60 3.80
N ALA A 40 -0.51 10.00 2.61
CA ALA A 40 -1.17 10.58 1.44
C ALA A 40 -2.69 10.81 1.64
N ARG A 41 -3.37 9.95 2.41
CA ARG A 41 -4.80 10.07 2.71
C ARG A 41 -5.09 11.12 3.79
N PHE A 42 -4.23 11.22 4.81
CA PHE A 42 -4.47 12.04 6.00
C PHE A 42 -3.71 13.38 6.00
N ALA A 43 -2.70 13.58 5.15
CA ALA A 43 -1.99 14.86 5.00
C ALA A 43 -2.85 15.97 4.35
N LYS A 44 -4.06 15.66 3.87
CA LYS A 44 -5.02 16.64 3.33
C LYS A 44 -5.93 17.26 4.39
N LYS A 45 -5.62 17.13 5.68
CA LYS A 45 -6.41 17.70 6.77
C LYS A 45 -5.73 18.92 7.39
#